data_AF-A0A8H6VBS4-F1
#
_entry.id   AF-A0A8H6VBS4-F1
#
_cell.length_a   1.000
_cell.length_b   1.000
_cell.length_c   1.000
_cell.angle_alpha   90.00
_cell.angle_beta   90.00
_cell.angle_gamma   90.00
#
_symmetry.space_group_name_H-M   'P 1'
#
loop_
_entity.id
_entity.type
_entity.pdbx_description
1 polymer ?
#
loop_
_entity_poly.entity_id
_entity_poly.type
_entity_poly.pdbx_seq_one_letter_code
_entity_poly.pdbx_strand_id
1 'polypeptide(L)'
;MQAWEQAQARAKADQAIVASQLTDANPWLRMTRWADYLQGIQAHDLLACVAALEEDPMDAMEQWVQVIWDTMEQVARKSQQTVQHCGQAIRVEAVWSEKG
;
A
#
# COMPACT_ATOMS: atom_id res chain seq x y z
N MET A 1 24.49 25.89 -8.74
CA MET A 1 23.93 25.05 -9.82
C MET A 1 22.49 24.61 -9.50
N GLN A 2 22.22 24.10 -8.28
CA GLN A 2 20.89 23.63 -7.85
C GLN A 2 19.75 24.67 -7.92
N ALA A 3 19.99 25.94 -7.60
CA ALA A 3 18.93 26.96 -7.65
C ALA A 3 18.39 27.23 -9.07
N TRP A 4 19.25 27.09 -10.09
CA TRP A 4 18.86 27.28 -11.49
C TRP A 4 18.07 26.08 -12.02
N GLU A 5 18.48 24.85 -11.65
CA GLU A 5 17.74 23.63 -11.96
C GLU A 5 16.36 23.61 -11.32
N GLN A 6 16.25 24.04 -10.05
CA GLN A 6 14.95 24.17 -9.37
C GLN A 6 14.07 25.25 -10.00
N ALA A 7 14.63 26.40 -10.38
CA ALA A 7 13.89 27.44 -11.09
C ALA A 7 13.40 26.95 -12.45
N GLN A 8 14.22 26.19 -13.17
CA GLN A 8 13.86 25.60 -14.46
C GLN A 8 12.81 24.49 -14.32
N ALA A 9 12.89 23.67 -13.27
CA ALA A 9 11.89 22.65 -12.97
C ALA A 9 10.52 23.28 -12.62
N ARG A 10 10.52 24.33 -11.79
CA ARG A 10 9.31 25.12 -11.48
C ARG A 10 8.71 25.75 -12.73
N ALA A 11 9.55 26.40 -13.54
CA ALA A 11 9.12 27.01 -14.79
C ALA A 11 8.54 25.99 -15.80
N LYS A 12 9.00 24.73 -15.76
CA LYS A 12 8.42 23.62 -16.55
C LYS A 12 7.11 23.09 -15.95
N ALA A 13 7.00 23.03 -14.63
CA ALA A 13 5.77 22.60 -13.95
C ALA A 13 4.61 23.61 -14.12
N ASP A 14 4.93 24.89 -14.25
CA ASP A 14 3.96 25.97 -14.45
C ASP A 14 3.50 26.11 -15.92
N GLN A 15 4.09 25.36 -16.85
CA GLN A 15 3.70 25.36 -18.25
C GLN A 15 2.56 24.37 -18.52
N ALA A 16 1.63 24.80 -19.37
CA ALA A 16 0.61 23.92 -19.94
C ALA A 16 1.27 22.89 -20.85
N ILE A 17 0.84 21.63 -20.76
CA ILE A 17 1.29 20.60 -21.66
C ILE A 17 0.78 20.90 -23.07
N VAL A 18 1.72 21.01 -24.02
CA VAL A 18 1.43 21.19 -25.44
C VAL A 18 1.82 19.92 -26.17
N ALA A 19 0.82 19.26 -26.77
CA ALA A 19 1.01 17.98 -27.47
C ALA A 19 2.12 18.03 -28.53
N SER A 20 2.24 19.15 -29.26
CA SER A 20 3.26 19.33 -30.31
C SER A 20 4.69 19.50 -29.80
N GLN A 21 4.88 19.78 -28.50
CA GLN A 21 6.20 19.92 -27.89
C GLN A 21 6.67 18.62 -27.20
N LEU A 22 5.77 17.66 -27.00
CA LEU A 22 6.14 16.32 -26.55
C LEU A 22 6.81 15.62 -27.74
N THR A 23 8.14 15.66 -27.79
CA THR A 23 8.90 14.73 -28.62
C THR A 23 8.65 13.33 -28.08
N ASP A 24 7.63 12.70 -28.65
CA ASP A 24 7.09 11.43 -28.19
C ASP A 24 8.03 10.30 -28.61
N ALA A 25 9.16 10.21 -27.90
CA ALA A 25 10.25 9.29 -28.17
C ALA A 25 9.81 7.83 -27.95
N ASN A 26 8.72 7.60 -27.24
CA ASN A 26 8.16 6.28 -26.99
C ASN A 26 7.01 5.98 -27.98
N PRO A 27 7.13 4.94 -28.83
CA PRO A 27 6.08 4.55 -29.78
C PRO A 27 4.73 4.23 -29.13
N TRP A 28 4.71 3.76 -27.88
CA TRP A 28 3.46 3.42 -27.18
C TRP A 28 2.65 4.66 -26.79
N LEU A 29 3.32 5.76 -26.41
CA LEU A 29 2.66 7.03 -26.07
C LEU A 29 2.00 7.68 -27.31
N ARG A 30 2.62 7.52 -28.49
CA ARG A 30 2.03 7.93 -29.77
C ARG A 30 0.75 7.15 -30.07
N MET A 31 0.74 5.86 -29.76
CA MET A 31 -0.41 4.97 -29.97
C MET A 31 -1.59 5.31 -29.05
N THR A 32 -1.31 5.67 -27.80
CA THR A 32 -2.36 5.99 -26.81
C THR A 32 -2.82 7.44 -26.90
N ARG A 33 -2.16 8.28 -27.73
CA ARG A 33 -2.47 9.71 -27.94
C ARG A 33 -2.54 10.51 -26.63
N TRP A 34 -1.76 10.08 -25.64
CA TRP A 34 -1.74 10.70 -24.31
C TRP A 34 -1.44 12.20 -24.38
N ALA A 35 -0.55 12.62 -25.28
CA ALA A 35 -0.23 14.03 -25.48
C ALA A 35 -1.46 14.89 -25.86
N ASP A 36 -2.40 14.32 -26.62
CA ASP A 36 -3.63 15.02 -27.02
C ASP A 36 -4.62 15.15 -25.85
N TYR A 37 -4.72 14.12 -25.01
CA TYR A 37 -5.60 14.14 -23.83
C TYR A 37 -5.10 15.07 -22.73
N LEU A 38 -3.78 15.25 -22.63
CA LEU A 38 -3.16 16.12 -21.64
C LEU A 38 -3.02 17.56 -22.13
N GLN A 39 -3.48 17.87 -23.34
CA GLN A 39 -3.33 19.20 -23.92
C GLN A 39 -4.03 20.27 -23.08
N GLY A 40 -3.29 21.30 -22.68
CA GLY A 40 -3.80 22.40 -21.86
C GLY A 40 -3.88 22.09 -20.36
N ILE A 41 -3.53 20.88 -19.94
CA ILE A 41 -3.39 20.54 -18.52
C ILE A 41 -2.06 21.09 -18.01
N GLN A 42 -2.08 21.73 -16.84
CA GLN A 42 -0.85 22.21 -16.22
C GLN A 42 -0.07 21.02 -15.66
N ALA A 43 1.24 20.99 -15.90
CA ALA A 43 2.08 19.89 -15.44
C ALA A 43 2.09 19.78 -13.89
N HIS A 44 1.96 20.89 -13.16
CA HIS A 44 1.86 20.86 -11.70
C HIS A 44 0.56 20.21 -11.19
N ASP A 45 -0.56 20.32 -11.91
CA ASP A 45 -1.83 19.67 -11.52
C ASP A 45 -1.70 18.15 -11.58
N LEU A 46 -1.04 17.63 -12.63
CA LEU A 46 -0.73 16.22 -12.77
C LEU A 46 0.21 15.73 -11.65
N LEU A 47 1.25 16.50 -11.34
CA LEU A 47 2.17 16.18 -10.25
C LEU A 47 1.46 16.21 -8.88
N ALA A 48 0.53 17.14 -8.68
CA ALA A 48 -0.29 17.20 -7.46
C ALA A 48 -1.22 15.99 -7.32
N CYS A 49 -1.82 15.50 -8.42
CA CYS A 49 -2.62 14.26 -8.39
C CYS A 49 -1.80 13.04 -7.97
N VAL A 50 -0.52 12.95 -8.38
CA VAL A 50 0.37 11.86 -7.98
C VAL A 50 0.80 12.00 -6.52
N ALA A 51 1.18 13.22 -6.10
CA ALA A 51 1.60 13.49 -4.72
C ALA A 51 0.46 13.32 -3.71
N ALA A 52 -0.77 13.66 -4.08
CA ALA A 52 -1.94 13.47 -3.23
C ALA A 52 -2.29 11.99 -3.01
N LEU A 53 -1.83 11.09 -3.89
CA LEU A 53 -2.04 9.65 -3.75
C LEU A 53 -1.11 9.01 -2.70
N GLU A 54 0.00 9.67 -2.36
CA GLU A 54 0.94 9.21 -1.33
C GLU A 54 0.41 9.42 0.09
N GLU A 55 -0.56 10.33 0.28
CA GLU A 55 -1.29 10.47 1.55
C GLU A 55 -2.51 9.54 1.57
N ASP A 56 -2.26 8.23 1.52
CA ASP A 56 -3.29 7.25 1.88
C ASP A 56 -3.33 7.13 3.41
N PRO A 57 -4.40 7.59 4.09
CA PRO A 57 -4.52 7.49 5.53
C PRO A 57 -4.82 6.04 5.91
N MET A 58 -3.82 5.15 5.88
CA MET A 58 -3.95 3.73 6.23
C MET A 58 -5.20 3.12 5.57
N ASP A 59 -5.09 2.70 4.30
CA ASP A 59 -6.17 2.07 3.53
C ASP A 59 -7.01 1.20 4.46
N ALA A 60 -8.31 1.44 4.53
CA ALA A 60 -9.21 0.76 5.46
C ALA A 60 -8.99 -0.77 5.43
N MET A 61 -8.55 -1.30 4.30
CA MET A 61 -8.08 -2.68 4.14
C MET A 61 -6.97 -3.10 5.12
N GLU A 62 -5.91 -2.31 5.29
CA GLU A 62 -4.80 -2.61 6.22
C GLU A 62 -5.30 -2.67 7.68
N GLN A 63 -6.23 -1.78 8.05
CA GLN A 63 -6.87 -1.81 9.36
C GLN A 63 -7.72 -3.08 9.56
N TRP A 64 -8.48 -3.49 8.53
CA TRP A 64 -9.27 -4.73 8.58
C TRP A 64 -8.40 -5.99 8.65
N VAL A 65 -7.27 -6.01 7.93
CA VAL A 65 -6.31 -7.12 7.97
C VAL A 65 -5.70 -7.27 9.37
N GLN A 66 -5.35 -6.17 10.03
CA GLN A 66 -4.86 -6.21 11.42
C GLN A 66 -5.89 -6.79 12.39
N VAL A 67 -7.16 -6.39 12.28
CA VAL A 67 -8.24 -6.91 13.15
C VAL A 67 -8.45 -8.41 12.96
N ILE A 68 -8.38 -8.89 11.71
CA ILE A 68 -8.48 -10.33 11.41
C ILE A 68 -7.28 -11.07 12.04
N TRP A 69 -6.07 -10.54 11.89
CA TRP A 69 -4.86 -11.15 12.42
C TRP A 69 -4.89 -11.27 13.96
N ASP A 70 -5.25 -10.19 14.65
CA ASP A 70 -5.38 -10.17 16.11
C ASP A 70 -6.44 -11.16 16.60
N THR A 71 -7.54 -11.28 15.85
CA THR A 71 -8.60 -12.25 16.18
C THR A 71 -8.09 -13.68 16.01
N MET A 72 -7.38 -13.99 14.91
CA MET A 72 -6.80 -15.30 14.68
C MET A 72 -5.74 -15.65 15.74
N GLU A 73 -4.93 -14.68 16.16
CA GLU A 73 -3.97 -14.87 17.25
C GLU A 73 -4.69 -15.24 18.56
N GLN A 74 -5.77 -14.54 18.91
CA GLN A 74 -6.55 -14.86 20.12
C GLN A 74 -7.16 -16.26 20.06
N VAL A 75 -7.68 -16.68 18.89
CA VAL A 75 -8.21 -18.03 18.69
C VAL A 75 -7.12 -19.07 18.86
N ALA A 76 -5.95 -18.87 18.24
CA ALA A 76 -4.82 -19.77 18.36
C ALA A 76 -4.34 -19.90 19.82
N ARG A 77 -4.20 -18.77 20.53
CA ARG A 77 -3.82 -18.75 21.95
C ARG A 77 -4.82 -19.51 22.82
N LYS A 78 -6.12 -19.26 22.66
CA LYS A 78 -7.16 -19.95 23.43
C LYS A 78 -7.20 -21.45 23.14
N SER A 79 -7.13 -21.83 21.86
CA SER A 79 -7.06 -23.24 21.45
C SER A 79 -5.85 -23.95 22.08
N GLN A 80 -4.68 -23.30 22.05
CA GLN A 80 -3.47 -23.87 22.63
C GLN A 80 -3.58 -24.02 24.15
N GLN A 81 -4.16 -23.03 24.83
CA GLN A 81 -4.43 -23.12 26.27
C GLN A 81 -5.35 -24.30 26.59
N THR A 82 -6.45 -24.48 25.84
CA THR A 82 -7.37 -25.61 26.04
C THR A 82 -6.66 -26.95 25.84
N VAL A 83 -5.88 -27.11 24.76
CA VAL A 83 -5.13 -28.35 24.51
C VAL A 83 -4.13 -28.63 25.62
N GLN A 84 -3.42 -27.60 26.09
CA GLN A 84 -2.49 -27.76 27.22
C GLN A 84 -3.23 -28.20 28.49
N HIS A 85 -4.34 -27.55 28.84
CA HIS A 85 -5.13 -27.91 30.03
C HIS A 85 -5.70 -29.33 29.96
N CYS A 86 -6.30 -29.73 28.83
CA CYS A 86 -6.80 -31.09 28.65
C CYS A 86 -5.67 -32.12 28.64
N GLY A 87 -4.52 -31.80 28.03
CA GLY A 87 -3.34 -32.66 28.03
C GLY A 87 -2.76 -32.87 29.44
N GLN A 88 -2.83 -31.87 30.32
CA GLN A 88 -2.44 -32.02 31.73
C GLN A 88 -3.44 -32.90 32.49
N ALA A 89 -4.75 -32.72 32.28
CA ALA A 89 -5.77 -33.52 32.96
C ALA A 89 -5.66 -35.02 32.63
N ILE A 90 -5.44 -35.36 31.35
CA ILE A 90 -5.25 -36.76 30.90
C ILE A 90 -3.97 -37.36 31.50
N ARG A 91 -2.87 -36.58 31.56
CA ARG A 91 -1.61 -37.04 32.19
C ARG A 91 -1.77 -37.29 33.68
N VAL A 92 -2.55 -36.46 34.38
CA VAL A 92 -2.86 -36.67 35.79
C VAL A 92 -3.65 -37.97 35.94
N GLU A 93 -4.78 -38.16 35.24
CA GLU A 93 -5.58 -39.39 35.33
C GLU A 93 -4.78 -40.67 35.04
N ALA A 94 -3.90 -40.66 34.04
CA ALA A 94 -3.05 -41.81 33.73
C ALA A 94 -2.12 -42.19 34.90
N VAL A 95 -1.48 -41.22 35.56
CA VAL A 95 -0.59 -41.46 36.71
C VAL A 95 -1.36 -41.99 37.93
N TRP A 96 -2.63 -41.62 38.09
CA TRP A 96 -3.49 -42.15 39.16
C TRP A 96 -3.99 -43.56 38.84
N SER A 97 -4.29 -43.86 37.57
CA SER A 97 -4.72 -45.21 37.14
C SER A 97 -3.59 -46.26 37.20
N GLU A 98 -2.33 -45.85 37.10
CA GLU A 98 -1.18 -46.77 37.18
C GLU A 98 -0.76 -47.12 38.62
N LYS A 99 -1.28 -46.38 39.62
CA LYS A 99 -0.93 -46.54 41.05
C LYS A 99 -2.01 -47.22 41.89
N GLY A 100 -3.15 -47.59 41.30
CA GLY A 100 -4.20 -48.40 41.92
C GLY A 100 -4.18 -49.83 41.39
#